data_AF-A0A9E3V3G8-F1
#
_entry.id   AF-A0A9E3V3G8-F1
#
_cell.length_a   1.000
_cell.length_b   1.000
_cell.length_c   1.000
_cell.angle_alpha   90.00
_cell.angle_beta   90.00
_cell.angle_gamma   90.00
#
_symmetry.space_group_name_H-M   'P 1'
#
loop_
_entity.id
_entity.type
_entity.pdbx_description
1 polymer ?
#
loop_
_entity_poly.entity_id
_entity_poly.type
_entity_poly.pdbx_seq_one_letter_code
_entity_poly.pdbx_strand_id
1 'polypeptide(L)'
;MSDWRPKVEAITDPVAAGRLEFRDRNGARGSFEVKVGTPRAFEEGYYCPLEVEGLFPGVRTIIGTNEVDSLMNAMALVRRYFDHKNGLSSDPLPKFE
;
A
#
# COMPACT_ATOMS: atom_id res chain seq x y z
N MET A 1 13.92 8.68 18.10
CA MET A 1 14.53 7.72 17.14
C MET A 1 14.27 8.28 15.76
N SER A 2 15.28 8.49 14.92
CA SER A 2 15.05 8.99 13.55
C SER A 2 14.35 7.90 12.76
N ASP A 3 13.28 8.24 12.03
CA ASP A 3 12.70 7.33 11.04
C ASP A 3 13.76 7.07 9.96
N TRP A 4 14.27 5.83 9.93
CA TRP A 4 15.37 5.40 9.05
C TRP A 4 14.88 5.05 7.65
N ARG A 5 13.56 4.99 7.44
CA ARG A 5 12.98 4.54 6.18
C ARG A 5 13.25 5.53 5.04
N PRO A 6 13.47 5.05 3.81
CA PRO A 6 13.57 5.92 2.65
C PRO A 6 12.33 6.81 2.52
N LYS A 7 12.52 8.11 2.34
CA LYS A 7 11.42 9.05 2.12
C LYS A 7 11.19 9.19 0.62
N VAL A 8 10.03 8.76 0.16
CA VAL A 8 9.59 8.89 -1.23
C VAL A 8 8.46 9.89 -1.27
N GLU A 9 8.62 10.97 -2.03
CA GLU A 9 7.59 12.01 -2.14
C GLU A 9 6.51 11.67 -3.18
N ALA A 10 6.89 10.98 -4.26
CA ALA A 10 5.99 10.61 -5.34
C ALA A 10 6.44 9.32 -6.05
N ILE A 11 5.46 8.56 -6.56
CA ILE A 11 5.71 7.39 -7.42
C ILE A 11 5.68 7.86 -8.87
N THR A 12 6.85 8.01 -9.48
CA THR A 12 6.99 8.42 -10.89
C THR A 12 7.01 7.25 -11.87
N ASP A 13 7.36 6.06 -11.38
CA ASP A 13 7.49 4.83 -12.16
C ASP A 13 6.70 3.70 -11.46
N PRO A 14 5.38 3.60 -11.73
CA PRO A 14 4.54 2.58 -11.11
C PRO A 14 4.63 1.24 -11.86
N VAL A 15 4.76 0.14 -11.11
CA VAL A 15 4.53 -1.22 -11.62
C VAL A 15 3.05 -1.44 -11.90
N ALA A 16 2.19 -0.86 -11.05
CA ALA A 16 0.75 -0.88 -11.23
C ALA A 16 0.12 0.40 -10.68
N ALA A 17 -0.89 0.92 -11.37
CA ALA A 17 -1.68 2.05 -10.91
C ALA A 17 -3.12 1.90 -11.41
N GLY A 18 -4.09 2.26 -10.57
CA GLY A 18 -5.48 2.29 -11.00
C GLY A 18 -6.47 2.41 -9.86
N ARG A 19 -7.72 2.61 -10.27
CA ARG A 19 -8.87 2.70 -9.38
C ARG A 19 -9.39 1.31 -9.05
N LEU A 20 -9.49 0.99 -7.77
CA LEU A 20 -10.18 -0.21 -7.29
C LEU A 20 -11.60 0.14 -6.90
N GLU A 21 -12.57 -0.59 -7.45
CA GLU A 21 -13.99 -0.44 -7.16
C GLU A 21 -14.46 -1.56 -6.24
N PHE A 22 -15.25 -1.23 -5.22
CA PHE A 22 -15.79 -2.19 -4.27
C PHE A 22 -17.27 -1.94 -3.97
N ARG A 23 -17.90 -2.95 -3.39
CA ARG A 23 -19.21 -2.84 -2.72
C ARG A 23 -19.03 -3.24 -1.27
N ASP A 24 -19.51 -2.41 -0.36
CA ASP A 24 -19.51 -2.72 1.06
C ASP A 24 -20.58 -3.75 1.42
N ARG A 25 -20.59 -4.18 2.69
CA ARG A 25 -21.58 -5.13 3.23
C ARG A 25 -23.04 -4.63 3.17
N ASN A 26 -23.25 -3.33 3.02
CA ASN A 26 -24.57 -2.71 2.89
C ASN A 26 -24.97 -2.55 1.40
N GLY A 27 -24.13 -3.02 0.47
CA GLY A 27 -24.34 -2.87 -0.97
C GLY A 27 -23.96 -1.48 -1.51
N ALA A 28 -23.45 -0.58 -0.68
CA ALA A 28 -22.99 0.74 -1.11
C ALA A 28 -21.71 0.58 -1.95
N ARG A 29 -21.65 1.32 -3.07
CA ARG A 29 -20.47 1.34 -3.94
C ARG A 29 -19.46 2.35 -3.42
N GLY A 30 -18.19 2.01 -3.53
CA GLY A 30 -17.08 2.92 -3.30
C GLY A 30 -15.91 2.60 -4.21
N SER A 31 -14.94 3.49 -4.23
CA SER A 31 -13.68 3.28 -4.93
C SER A 31 -12.54 3.99 -4.21
N PHE A 32 -11.31 3.59 -4.49
CA PHE A 32 -10.11 4.30 -4.08
C PHE A 32 -9.00 4.11 -5.12
N GLU A 33 -8.17 5.13 -5.31
CA GLU A 33 -6.99 5.04 -6.16
C GLU A 33 -5.83 4.31 -5.45
N VAL A 34 -5.10 3.51 -6.23
CA VAL A 34 -3.90 2.79 -5.78
C VAL A 34 -2.77 3.03 -6.76
N LYS A 35 -1.57 3.25 -6.23
CA LYS A 35 -0.34 3.31 -7.00
C LYS A 35 0.76 2.51 -6.30
N VAL A 36 1.32 1.55 -7.02
CA VAL A 36 2.38 0.64 -6.56
C VAL A 36 3.63 0.92 -7.38
N GLY A 37 4.68 1.38 -6.71
CA GLY A 37 5.96 1.72 -7.32
C GLY A 37 6.84 0.50 -7.56
N THR A 38 7.81 0.65 -8.47
CA THR A 38 8.89 -0.31 -8.66
C THR A 38 9.69 -0.49 -7.35
N PRO A 39 9.88 -1.72 -6.85
CA PRO A 39 10.67 -1.93 -5.65
C PRO A 39 12.12 -1.53 -5.85
N ARG A 40 12.78 -1.06 -4.78
CA ARG A 40 14.15 -0.54 -4.81
C ARG A 40 14.94 -1.06 -3.62
N ALA A 41 16.21 -1.36 -3.86
CA ALA A 41 17.14 -1.68 -2.79
C ALA A 41 17.46 -0.43 -1.94
N PHE A 42 17.76 -0.65 -0.68
CA PHE A 42 18.35 0.31 0.26
C PHE A 42 19.32 -0.43 1.20
N GLU A 43 19.96 0.27 2.13
CA GLU A 43 21.04 -0.29 2.97
C GLU A 43 20.65 -1.57 3.72
N GLU A 44 19.41 -1.67 4.20
CA GLU A 44 18.97 -2.77 5.08
C GLU A 44 17.96 -3.72 4.39
N GLY A 45 17.74 -3.59 3.08
CA GLY A 45 16.83 -4.49 2.34
C GLY A 45 16.24 -3.88 1.08
N TYR A 46 14.96 -4.17 0.84
CA TYR A 46 14.17 -3.61 -0.26
C TYR A 46 12.94 -2.87 0.25
N TYR A 47 12.51 -1.86 -0.49
CA TYR A 47 11.24 -1.20 -0.24
C TYR A 47 10.42 -1.08 -1.53
N CYS A 48 9.10 -1.19 -1.40
CA CYS A 48 8.15 -0.91 -2.45
C CYS A 48 7.37 0.36 -2.09
N PRO A 49 7.47 1.44 -2.89
CA PRO A 49 6.63 2.62 -2.71
C PRO A 49 5.16 2.29 -2.94
N LEU A 50 4.29 2.72 -2.04
CA LEU A 50 2.86 2.47 -2.11
C LEU A 50 2.09 3.74 -1.76
N GLU A 51 1.11 4.07 -2.58
CA GLU A 51 0.13 5.12 -2.32
C GLU A 51 -1.27 4.51 -2.41
N VAL A 52 -2.07 4.69 -1.37
CA VAL A 52 -3.44 4.16 -1.30
C VAL A 52 -4.34 5.25 -0.72
N GLU A 53 -5.27 5.72 -1.54
CA GLU A 53 -6.22 6.75 -1.14
C GLU A 53 -7.03 6.29 0.09
N GLY A 54 -7.04 7.13 1.13
CA GLY A 54 -7.81 6.90 2.35
C GLY A 54 -7.27 5.83 3.29
N LEU A 55 -6.09 5.24 3.03
CA LEU A 55 -5.43 4.32 3.98
C LEU A 55 -4.35 5.05 4.80
N PHE A 56 -3.50 5.83 4.15
CA PHE A 56 -2.47 6.66 4.79
C PHE A 56 -2.17 7.90 3.93
N PRO A 57 -1.60 8.98 4.52
CA PRO A 57 -1.27 10.18 3.76
C PRO A 57 0.03 10.00 2.94
N GLY A 58 -0.04 10.29 1.65
CA GLY A 58 1.10 10.29 0.73
C GLY A 58 1.66 8.89 0.44
N VAL A 59 2.91 8.84 -0.03
CA VAL A 59 3.60 7.58 -0.34
C VAL A 59 4.18 6.96 0.95
N ARG A 60 4.06 5.64 1.07
CA ARG A 60 4.71 4.84 2.11
C ARG A 60 5.66 3.83 1.49
N THR A 61 6.79 3.60 2.16
CA THR A 61 7.76 2.57 1.76
C THR A 61 7.50 1.29 2.51
N ILE A 62 7.03 0.27 1.81
CA ILE A 62 6.74 -1.04 2.38
C ILE A 62 7.98 -1.91 2.28
N ILE A 63 8.50 -2.34 3.42
CA ILE A 63 9.80 -3.03 3.50
C ILE A 63 9.65 -4.53 3.20
N GLY A 64 10.69 -5.11 2.61
CA GLY A 64 10.88 -6.55 2.46
C GLY A 64 12.37 -6.91 2.41
N THR A 65 12.65 -8.19 2.55
CA THR A 65 14.00 -8.77 2.50
C THR A 65 14.59 -8.81 1.09
N ASN A 66 13.72 -8.84 0.06
CA ASN A 66 14.09 -8.78 -1.34
C ASN A 66 13.01 -8.04 -2.16
N GLU A 67 13.27 -7.85 -3.45
CA GLU A 67 12.38 -7.15 -4.38
C GLU A 67 10.95 -7.71 -4.35
N VAL A 68 10.82 -9.03 -4.50
CA VAL A 68 9.54 -9.74 -4.53
C VAL A 68 8.80 -9.63 -3.20
N ASP A 69 9.50 -9.80 -2.08
CA ASP A 69 8.95 -9.72 -0.73
C ASP A 69 8.36 -8.32 -0.46
N SER A 70 9.11 -7.26 -0.78
CA SER A 70 8.61 -5.88 -0.58
C SER A 70 7.38 -5.57 -1.43
N LEU A 71 7.32 -6.07 -2.67
CA LEU A 71 6.14 -5.97 -3.53
C LEU A 71 4.96 -6.78 -3.00
N MET A 72 5.20 -8.01 -2.56
CA MET A 72 4.18 -8.86 -1.95
C MET A 72 3.58 -8.20 -0.70
N ASN A 73 4.41 -7.61 0.15
CA ASN A 73 3.96 -6.88 1.34
C ASN A 73 3.11 -5.66 0.97
N ALA A 74 3.50 -4.90 -0.06
CA ALA A 74 2.71 -3.78 -0.56
C ALA A 74 1.35 -4.24 -1.08
N MET A 75 1.31 -5.29 -1.91
CA MET A 75 0.06 -5.83 -2.45
C MET A 75 -0.82 -6.48 -1.39
N ALA A 76 -0.22 -7.11 -0.36
CA ALA A 76 -0.95 -7.64 0.78
C ALA A 76 -1.68 -6.53 1.54
N LEU A 77 -1.06 -5.36 1.71
CA LEU A 77 -1.69 -4.18 2.32
C LEU A 77 -2.85 -3.65 1.47
N VAL A 78 -2.66 -3.52 0.16
CA VAL A 78 -3.75 -3.12 -0.77
C VAL A 78 -4.91 -4.10 -0.67
N ARG A 79 -4.63 -5.40 -0.70
CA ARG A 79 -5.66 -6.44 -0.60
C ARG A 79 -6.39 -6.38 0.73
N ARG A 80 -5.68 -6.24 1.84
CA ARG A 80 -6.28 -6.11 3.18
C ARG A 80 -7.16 -4.88 3.28
N TYR A 81 -6.76 -3.75 2.70
CA TYR A 81 -7.59 -2.55 2.68
C TYR A 81 -8.84 -2.71 1.82
N PHE A 82 -8.71 -3.34 0.66
CA PHE A 82 -9.85 -3.69 -0.19
C PHE A 82 -10.85 -4.59 0.55
N ASP A 83 -10.35 -5.62 1.22
CA ASP A 83 -11.17 -6.56 2.01
C ASP A 83 -11.81 -5.89 3.25
N HIS A 84 -11.15 -4.89 3.83
CA HIS A 84 -11.76 -4.06 4.87
C HIS A 84 -12.90 -3.20 4.30
N LYS A 85 -12.68 -2.56 3.14
CA LYS A 85 -13.66 -1.67 2.49
C LYS A 85 -14.89 -2.40 1.95
N ASN A 86 -14.70 -3.59 1.40
CA ASN A 86 -15.80 -4.43 0.90
C ASN A 86 -16.52 -5.20 2.04
N GLY A 87 -16.02 -5.10 3.28
CA GLY A 87 -16.63 -5.74 4.45
C GLY A 87 -16.33 -7.24 4.59
N LEU A 88 -15.34 -7.77 3.87
CA LEU A 88 -14.88 -9.16 3.98
C LEU A 88 -13.90 -9.37 5.15
N SER A 89 -13.30 -8.31 5.69
CA SER A 89 -12.44 -8.37 6.88
C SER A 89 -12.81 -7.29 7.90
N SER A 90 -12.88 -7.68 9.17
CA SER A 90 -12.99 -6.77 10.32
C SER A 90 -11.65 -6.55 11.02
N ASP A 91 -10.55 -7.07 10.47
CA ASP A 91 -9.25 -6.93 11.10
C ASP A 91 -8.83 -5.46 11.13
N PRO A 92 -8.17 -5.02 12.21
CA PRO A 92 -7.71 -3.64 12.30
C PRO A 92 -6.68 -3.36 11.22
N LEU A 93 -6.86 -2.28 10.45
CA LEU A 93 -5.87 -1.84 9.49
C LEU A 93 -4.58 -1.44 10.20
N PRO A 94 -3.41 -1.64 9.56
CA PRO A 94 -2.14 -1.19 10.12
C PRO A 94 -2.19 0.33 10.34
N LYS A 95 -1.71 0.76 11.50
CA LYS A 95 -1.55 2.18 11.81
C LYS A 95 -0.20 2.64 11.28
N PHE A 96 -0.22 3.70 10.49
CA PHE A 96 0.99 4.37 10.02
C PHE A 96 1.10 5.67 10.80
N GLU A 97 1.98 5.67 11.81
CA GLU A 97 2.39 6.89 12.54
C GLU A 97 3.40 7.71 11.73
#